data_AF-A0A0R2F4D3-F1
#
_entry.id   AF-A0A0R2F4D3-F1
#
_cell.length_a   1.000
_cell.length_b   1.000
_cell.length_c   1.000
_cell.angle_alpha   90.00
_cell.angle_beta   90.00
_cell.angle_gamma   90.00
#
_symmetry.space_group_name_H-M   'P 1'
#
loop_
_entity.id
_entity.type
_entity.pdbx_description
1 polymer ?
#
loop_
_entity_poly.entity_id
_entity_poly.type
_entity_poly.pdbx_seq_one_letter_code
_entity_poly.pdbx_strand_id
1 'polypeptide(L)'
;MLKKQLISLGIVSWALFSVINLVMSSKLAAFGHTIQAGSIVKSLVISVILYAVPMVIGALGQNWGYYVLGLVIMVYSLGLVNGILAVWGQSHASLGIRAILVLVGCGAVAFNFYWLTVAFKYRKQLQNKRDDELLKKLNQNK
;
A
#
# COMPACT_ATOMS: atom_id res chain seq x y z
N MET A 1 11.77 9.98 13.02
CA MET A 1 11.56 8.51 13.02
C MET A 1 10.39 8.10 12.12
N LEU A 2 9.19 8.66 12.30
CA LEU A 2 7.99 8.33 11.49
C LEU A 2 8.18 8.43 9.96
N LYS A 3 8.94 9.42 9.46
CA LYS A 3 9.27 9.55 8.03
C LYS A 3 9.97 8.30 7.46
N LYS A 4 11.03 7.82 8.14
CA LYS A 4 11.77 6.61 7.74
C LYS A 4 10.89 5.37 7.82
N GLN A 5 10.06 5.31 8.87
CA GLN A 5 9.10 4.23 9.06
C GLN A 5 8.03 4.20 7.95
N LEU A 6 7.50 5.34 7.52
CA LEU A 6 6.54 5.45 6.41
C LEU A 6 7.10 4.93 5.09
N ILE A 7 8.35 5.32 4.77
CA ILE A 7 9.02 4.85 3.56
C ILE A 7 9.29 3.34 3.65
N SER A 8 9.86 2.87 4.77
CA SER A 8 10.13 1.46 5.01
C SER A 8 8.86 0.60 4.89
N LEU A 9 7.80 0.98 5.60
CA LEU A 9 6.54 0.25 5.53
C LEU A 9 5.90 0.36 4.14
N GLY A 10 6.12 1.46 3.42
CA GLY A 10 5.66 1.63 2.05
C GLY A 10 6.35 0.66 1.09
N ILE A 11 7.66 0.44 1.24
CA ILE A 11 8.42 -0.56 0.48
C ILE A 11 7.90 -1.97 0.78
N VAL A 12 7.64 -2.28 2.05
CA VAL A 12 7.06 -3.58 2.45
C VAL A 12 5.66 -3.76 1.86
N SER A 13 4.83 -2.71 1.84
CA SER A 13 3.50 -2.74 1.22
C SER A 13 3.58 -3.02 -0.29
N TRP A 14 4.52 -2.37 -1.00
CA TRP A 14 4.77 -2.66 -2.41
C TRP A 14 5.24 -4.11 -2.63
N ALA A 15 6.15 -4.61 -1.79
CA ALA A 15 6.63 -5.99 -1.88
C ALA A 15 5.50 -7.00 -1.65
N LEU A 16 4.66 -6.78 -0.62
CA LEU A 16 3.47 -7.58 -0.35
C LEU A 16 2.51 -7.59 -1.53
N PHE A 17 2.21 -6.42 -2.09
CA PHE A 17 1.38 -6.31 -3.30
C PHE A 17 1.98 -7.13 -4.45
N SER A 18 3.28 -6.99 -4.71
CA SER A 18 3.96 -7.67 -5.81
C SER A 18 3.92 -9.18 -5.65
N VAL A 19 4.21 -9.69 -4.45
CA VAL A 19 4.15 -11.12 -4.12
C VAL A 19 2.73 -11.65 -4.31
N ILE A 20 1.72 -10.96 -3.74
CA ILE A 20 0.33 -11.41 -3.86
C ILE A 20 -0.13 -11.38 -5.32
N ASN A 21 0.20 -10.33 -6.07
CA ASN A 21 -0.15 -10.21 -7.48
C ASN A 21 0.46 -11.35 -8.32
N LEU A 22 1.72 -11.72 -8.05
CA LEU A 22 2.37 -12.87 -8.68
C LEU A 22 1.69 -14.20 -8.30
N VAL A 23 1.38 -14.39 -7.02
CA VAL A 23 0.71 -15.60 -6.54
C VAL A 23 -0.68 -15.75 -7.17
N MET A 24 -1.47 -14.67 -7.20
CA MET A 24 -2.80 -14.65 -7.83
C MET A 24 -2.74 -14.93 -9.33
N SER A 25 -1.65 -14.54 -9.99
CA SER A 25 -1.45 -14.78 -11.42
C SER A 25 -0.84 -16.14 -11.73
N SER A 26 -0.42 -16.88 -10.71
CA SER A 26 0.17 -18.21 -10.87
C SER A 26 -0.89 -19.31 -10.90
N LYS A 27 -0.49 -20.51 -11.30
CA LYS A 27 -1.35 -21.71 -11.25
C LYS A 27 -1.82 -22.06 -9.83
N LEU A 28 -1.16 -21.55 -8.78
CA LEU A 28 -1.53 -21.80 -7.38
C LEU A 28 -2.92 -21.27 -7.05
N ALA A 29 -3.33 -20.14 -7.64
CA ALA A 29 -4.64 -19.56 -7.40
C ALA A 29 -5.75 -20.22 -8.24
N ALA A 30 -5.39 -21.09 -9.20
CA ALA A 30 -6.29 -21.98 -9.95
C ALA A 30 -7.58 -21.31 -10.48
N PHE A 31 -7.45 -20.11 -11.07
CA PHE A 31 -8.58 -19.35 -11.62
C PHE A 31 -9.12 -19.85 -12.97
N GLY A 32 -8.71 -21.03 -13.46
CA GLY A 32 -9.19 -21.61 -14.73
C GLY A 32 -8.80 -20.84 -16.01
N HIS A 33 -8.21 -19.66 -15.88
CA HIS A 33 -7.78 -18.79 -16.97
C HIS A 33 -6.28 -18.50 -16.83
N THR A 34 -5.53 -18.61 -17.92
CA THR A 34 -4.12 -18.23 -17.94
C THR A 34 -4.00 -16.72 -18.01
N ILE A 35 -3.53 -16.08 -16.94
CA ILE A 35 -3.18 -14.66 -16.97
C ILE A 35 -1.97 -14.49 -17.89
N GLN A 36 -2.11 -13.64 -18.90
CA GLN A 36 -1.07 -13.38 -19.89
C GLN A 36 0.16 -12.75 -19.20
N ALA A 37 1.35 -13.33 -19.37
CA ALA A 37 2.56 -12.86 -18.66
C ALA A 37 2.83 -11.35 -18.84
N GLY A 38 2.51 -10.80 -20.02
CA GLY A 38 2.64 -9.37 -20.31
C GLY A 38 1.78 -8.47 -19.42
N SER A 39 0.58 -8.91 -19.01
CA SER A 39 -0.28 -8.11 -18.13
C SER A 39 0.26 -8.07 -16.68
N ILE A 40 0.87 -9.17 -16.23
CA ILE A 40 1.52 -9.28 -14.92
C ILE A 40 2.72 -8.32 -14.83
N VAL A 41 3.61 -8.38 -15.83
CA VAL A 41 4.80 -7.50 -15.88
C VAL A 41 4.38 -6.04 -15.95
N LYS A 42 3.38 -5.72 -16.79
CA LYS A 42 2.84 -4.35 -16.87
C LYS A 42 2.29 -3.88 -15.52
N SER A 43 1.54 -4.73 -14.81
CA SER A 43 1.02 -4.42 -13.48
C SER A 43 2.15 -4.15 -12.46
N LEU A 44 3.20 -4.97 -12.47
CA LEU A 44 4.36 -4.79 -11.58
C LEU A 44 5.15 -3.51 -11.89
N VAL A 45 5.36 -3.19 -13.17
CA VAL A 45 6.05 -1.95 -13.57
C VAL A 45 5.23 -0.73 -13.14
N ILE A 46 3.92 -0.75 -13.38
CA ILE A 46 3.02 0.34 -12.95
C ILE A 46 3.03 0.47 -11.43
N SER A 47 2.99 -0.63 -10.68
CA SER A 47 3.02 -0.58 -9.21
C SER A 47 4.34 -0.02 -8.69
N VAL A 48 5.48 -0.41 -9.27
CA VAL A 48 6.79 0.16 -8.93
C VAL A 48 6.75 1.68 -9.07
N ILE A 49 6.26 2.20 -10.20
CA ILE A 49 6.20 3.65 -10.44
C ILE A 49 5.27 4.32 -9.43
N LEU A 50 4.07 3.77 -9.22
CA LEU A 50 3.08 4.34 -8.31
C LEU A 50 3.51 4.33 -6.84
N TYR A 51 4.35 3.39 -6.42
CA TYR A 51 4.91 3.40 -5.06
C TYR A 51 6.19 4.24 -4.97
N ALA A 52 7.11 4.11 -5.92
CA ALA A 52 8.43 4.74 -5.86
C ALA A 52 8.36 6.27 -6.01
N VAL A 53 7.58 6.78 -6.97
CA VAL A 53 7.47 8.23 -7.24
C VAL A 53 7.03 9.01 -5.99
N PRO A 54 5.89 8.69 -5.35
CA PRO A 54 5.46 9.44 -4.17
C PRO A 54 6.37 9.21 -2.94
N MET A 55 7.05 8.04 -2.84
CA MET A 55 8.07 7.83 -1.81
C MET A 55 9.26 8.77 -1.98
N VAL A 56 9.80 8.91 -3.20
CA VAL A 56 10.93 9.81 -3.48
C VAL A 56 10.53 11.25 -3.19
N ILE A 57 9.34 11.67 -3.61
CA ILE A 57 8.82 13.02 -3.36
C ILE A 57 8.67 13.28 -1.86
N GLY A 58 8.09 12.33 -1.13
CA GLY A 58 8.02 12.39 0.33
C GLY A 58 9.42 12.45 0.97
N ALA A 59 10.39 11.71 0.42
CA ALA A 59 11.77 11.67 0.90
C ALA A 59 12.47 13.02 0.69
N LEU A 60 12.21 13.71 -0.43
CA LEU A 60 12.70 15.06 -0.74
C LEU A 60 12.10 16.15 0.17
N GLY A 61 11.16 15.80 1.06
CA GLY A 61 10.59 16.72 2.04
C GLY A 61 9.25 17.32 1.62
N GLN A 62 8.75 16.96 0.45
CA GLN A 62 7.43 17.41 0.00
C GLN A 62 6.35 16.51 0.62
N ASN A 63 5.61 17.07 1.58
CA ASN A 63 4.62 16.30 2.36
C ASN A 63 3.51 15.67 1.50
N TRP A 64 3.25 16.21 0.30
CA TRP A 64 2.20 15.69 -0.57
C TRP A 64 2.50 14.30 -1.13
N GLY A 65 3.78 13.92 -1.23
CA GLY A 65 4.16 12.56 -1.61
C GLY A 65 3.54 11.50 -0.70
N TYR A 66 3.43 11.76 0.61
CA TYR A 66 2.81 10.82 1.53
C TYR A 66 1.29 10.69 1.35
N TYR A 67 0.60 11.73 0.88
CA TYR A 67 -0.84 11.65 0.57
C TYR A 67 -1.07 10.80 -0.67
N VAL A 68 -0.27 11.00 -1.71
CA VAL A 68 -0.36 10.20 -2.94
C VAL A 68 0.00 8.74 -2.64
N LEU A 69 1.04 8.49 -1.84
CA LEU A 69 1.39 7.13 -1.42
C LEU A 69 0.27 6.47 -0.63
N GLY A 70 -0.40 7.20 0.27
CA GLY A 70 -1.55 6.68 1.00
C GLY A 70 -2.73 6.34 0.09
N LEU A 71 -2.99 7.14 -0.94
CA LEU A 71 -4.02 6.86 -1.94
C LEU A 71 -3.67 5.60 -2.74
N VAL A 72 -2.42 5.46 -3.17
CA VAL A 72 -1.92 4.27 -3.88
C VAL A 72 -2.13 3.01 -3.02
N ILE A 73 -1.70 3.03 -1.76
CA ILE A 73 -1.89 1.91 -0.83
C ILE A 73 -3.36 1.58 -0.62
N MET A 74 -4.23 2.60 -0.52
CA MET A 74 -5.67 2.40 -0.38
C MET A 74 -6.28 1.71 -1.60
N VAL A 75 -5.97 2.18 -2.81
CA VAL A 75 -6.45 1.58 -4.07
C VAL A 75 -5.97 0.13 -4.20
N TYR A 76 -4.71 -0.14 -3.90
CA TYR A 76 -4.18 -1.50 -3.94
C TYR A 76 -4.78 -2.41 -2.85
N SER A 77 -5.16 -1.86 -1.70
CA SER A 77 -5.87 -2.62 -0.66
C SER A 77 -7.25 -3.06 -1.14
N LEU A 78 -7.99 -2.22 -1.88
CA LEU A 78 -9.25 -2.62 -2.50
C LEU A 78 -9.04 -3.73 -3.53
N GLY A 79 -7.95 -3.65 -4.32
CA GLY A 79 -7.53 -4.72 -5.22
C GLY A 79 -7.27 -6.04 -4.50
N LEU A 80 -6.58 -5.99 -3.35
CA LEU A 80 -6.35 -7.17 -2.50
C LEU A 80 -7.65 -7.75 -1.96
N VAL A 81 -8.58 -6.92 -1.48
CA VAL A 81 -9.91 -7.37 -1.03
C VAL A 81 -10.66 -8.06 -2.17
N ASN A 82 -10.65 -7.50 -3.37
CA ASN A 82 -11.27 -8.14 -4.53
C ASN A 82 -10.60 -9.48 -4.87
N GLY A 83 -9.27 -9.55 -4.77
CA GLY A 83 -8.52 -10.82 -4.93
C GLY A 83 -8.94 -11.88 -3.90
N ILE A 84 -9.12 -11.50 -2.64
CA ILE A 84 -9.59 -12.41 -1.58
C ILE A 84 -10.99 -12.95 -1.92
N LEU A 85 -11.91 -12.07 -2.32
CA LEU A 85 -13.26 -12.46 -2.73
C LEU A 85 -13.25 -13.38 -3.95
N ALA A 86 -12.38 -13.10 -4.93
CA ALA A 86 -12.21 -13.95 -6.10
C ALA A 86 -11.67 -15.33 -5.72
N VAL A 87 -10.66 -15.42 -4.85
CA VAL A 87 -10.17 -16.71 -4.33
C VAL A 87 -11.30 -17.48 -3.65
N TRP A 88 -12.11 -16.81 -2.84
CA TRP A 88 -13.21 -17.46 -2.12
C TRP A 88 -14.38 -17.90 -3.01
N GLY A 89 -14.72 -17.12 -4.04
CA GLY A 89 -15.88 -17.38 -4.89
C GLY A 89 -15.59 -18.20 -6.15
N GLN A 90 -14.40 -18.04 -6.75
CA GLN A 90 -14.13 -18.47 -8.14
C GLN A 90 -12.91 -19.38 -8.29
N SER A 91 -12.01 -19.43 -7.31
CA SER A 91 -10.83 -20.32 -7.39
C SER A 91 -11.21 -21.80 -7.32
N HIS A 92 -10.62 -22.61 -8.20
CA HIS A 92 -10.73 -24.08 -8.17
C HIS A 92 -9.60 -24.74 -7.36
N ALA A 93 -8.81 -23.98 -6.61
CA ALA A 93 -7.73 -24.52 -5.78
C ALA A 93 -8.29 -25.36 -4.63
N SER A 94 -7.45 -26.22 -4.03
CA SER A 94 -7.85 -26.97 -2.85
C SER A 94 -8.19 -26.03 -1.68
N LEU A 95 -9.10 -26.46 -0.80
CA LEU A 95 -9.56 -25.65 0.33
C LEU A 95 -8.40 -25.11 1.18
N GLY A 96 -7.37 -25.93 1.41
CA GLY A 96 -6.17 -25.53 2.16
C GLY A 96 -5.41 -24.39 1.49
N ILE A 97 -5.22 -24.45 0.17
CA ILE A 97 -4.55 -23.38 -0.58
C ILE A 97 -5.40 -22.11 -0.54
N ARG A 98 -6.71 -22.21 -0.76
CA ARG A 98 -7.62 -21.06 -0.67
C ARG A 98 -7.56 -20.39 0.69
N ALA A 99 -7.59 -21.16 1.78
CA ALA A 99 -7.48 -20.64 3.14
C ALA A 99 -6.17 -19.88 3.38
N ILE A 100 -5.03 -20.44 2.93
CA ILE A 100 -3.73 -19.76 3.03
C ILE A 100 -3.73 -18.45 2.24
N LEU A 101 -4.23 -18.46 1.00
CA LEU A 101 -4.29 -17.27 0.15
C LEU A 101 -5.18 -16.17 0.75
N VAL A 102 -6.33 -16.54 1.32
CA VAL A 102 -7.20 -15.60 2.04
C VAL A 102 -6.50 -15.03 3.28
N LEU A 103 -5.84 -15.87 4.10
CA LEU A 103 -5.12 -15.41 5.29
C LEU A 103 -3.99 -14.45 4.94
N VAL A 104 -3.19 -14.77 3.92
CA VAL A 104 -2.12 -13.88 3.43
C VAL A 104 -2.69 -12.57 2.90
N GLY A 105 -3.78 -12.63 2.13
CA GLY A 105 -4.49 -11.45 1.64
C GLY A 105 -4.99 -10.55 2.78
N CYS A 106 -5.69 -11.12 3.77
CA CYS A 106 -6.17 -10.42 4.95
C CYS A 106 -5.00 -9.79 5.73
N GLY A 107 -3.89 -10.50 5.89
CA GLY A 107 -2.68 -10.00 6.54
C GLY A 107 -2.10 -8.78 5.81
N ALA A 108 -2.04 -8.81 4.49
CA ALA A 108 -1.56 -7.68 3.69
C ALA A 108 -2.51 -6.46 3.76
N VAL A 109 -3.83 -6.68 3.77
CA VAL A 109 -4.81 -5.60 3.98
C VAL A 109 -4.64 -4.98 5.38
N ALA A 110 -4.50 -5.80 6.42
CA ALA A 110 -4.25 -5.33 7.78
C ALA A 110 -2.94 -4.53 7.88
N PHE A 111 -1.88 -5.00 7.21
CA PHE A 111 -0.61 -4.28 7.13
C PHE A 111 -0.76 -2.91 6.45
N ASN A 112 -1.49 -2.83 5.33
CA ASN A 112 -1.77 -1.57 4.65
C ASN A 112 -2.60 -0.62 5.52
N PHE A 113 -3.57 -1.15 6.28
CA PHE A 113 -4.32 -0.35 7.24
C PHE A 113 -3.43 0.20 8.35
N TYR A 114 -2.52 -0.63 8.88
CA TYR A 114 -1.49 -0.17 9.82
C TYR A 114 -0.64 0.95 9.22
N TRP A 115 -0.19 0.82 7.96
CA TRP A 115 0.53 1.88 7.27
C TRP A 115 -0.24 3.20 7.26
N LEU A 116 -1.54 3.16 6.92
CA LEU A 116 -2.41 4.34 6.92
C LEU A 116 -2.48 5.00 8.30
N THR A 117 -2.58 4.22 9.38
CA THR A 117 -2.58 4.79 10.74
C THR A 117 -1.29 5.54 11.07
N VAL A 118 -0.14 5.03 10.61
CA VAL A 118 1.17 5.70 10.77
C VAL A 118 1.20 6.99 9.94
N ALA A 119 0.65 6.97 8.72
CA ALA A 119 0.55 8.15 7.87
C ALA A 119 -0.33 9.24 8.49
N PHE A 120 -1.47 8.88 9.09
CA PHE A 120 -2.33 9.83 9.82
C PHE A 120 -1.62 10.43 11.03
N LYS A 121 -0.87 9.62 11.79
CA LYS A 121 -0.05 10.13 12.91
C LYS A 121 0.99 11.14 12.43
N TYR A 122 1.67 10.85 11.33
CA TYR A 122 2.63 11.77 10.74
C TYR A 122 1.98 13.07 10.27
N ARG A 123 0.80 13.01 9.64
CA ARG A 123 0.02 14.19 9.26
C ARG A 123 -0.31 15.07 10.45
N LYS A 124 -0.80 14.47 11.55
CA LYS A 124 -1.13 15.21 12.77
C LYS A 124 0.09 15.93 13.34
N GLN A 125 1.27 15.30 13.31
CA GLN A 125 2.51 15.94 13.73
C GLN A 125 2.90 17.13 12.84
N LEU A 126 2.71 17.01 11.52
CA LEU A 126 2.99 18.12 10.60
C LEU A 126 2.03 19.30 10.82
N GLN A 127 0.75 19.03 11.09
CA GLN A 127 -0.23 20.07 11.42
C GLN A 127 0.15 20.80 12.70
N ASN A 128 0.42 20.08 13.78
CA ASN A 128 0.82 20.68 15.05
C ASN A 128 2.06 21.58 14.89
N LYS A 129 3.08 21.13 14.16
CA LYS A 129 4.29 21.93 13.90
C LYS A 129 3.98 23.24 13.17
N ARG A 130 3.11 23.18 12.16
CA ARG A 130 2.70 24.36 11.40
C ARG A 130 1.93 25.35 12.28
N ASP A 131 1.06 24.84 13.14
CA ASP A 131 0.25 25.67 14.04
C ASP A 131 1.14 26.33 15.11
N ASP A 132 2.12 25.61 15.68
CA ASP A 132 3.12 26.16 16.60
C ASP A 132 3.97 27.27 15.95
N GLU A 133 4.36 27.10 14.70
CA GLU A 133 5.11 28.12 13.94
C GLU A 133 4.28 29.38 13.69
N LEU A 134 3.00 29.23 13.40
CA LEU A 134 2.07 30.37 13.24
C LEU A 134 1.89 31.12 14.57
N LEU A 135 1.70 30.40 15.68
CA LEU A 135 1.57 31.01 17.00
C LEU A 135 2.84 31.79 17.39
N LYS A 136 4.03 31.25 17.12
CA LYS A 136 5.29 31.97 17.34
C LYS A 136 5.38 33.26 16.54
N LYS A 137 5.00 33.24 15.25
CA LYS A 137 4.98 34.45 14.41
C LYS A 137 3.99 35.50 14.91
N LEU A 138 2.83 35.08 15.40
CA LEU A 138 1.83 36.00 15.97
C LEU A 138 2.32 36.66 17.27
N ASN A 139 3.04 35.92 18.12
CA ASN A 139 3.58 36.45 19.37
C ASN A 139 4.81 37.34 19.18
N GLN A 140 5.56 37.18 18.09
CA GLN A 140 6.70 38.06 17.75
C GLN A 140 6.27 39.40 17.13
N ASN A 141 5.06 39.46 16.56
CA ASN A 141 4.48 40.67 15.96
C ASN A 141 3.58 41.46 16.94
N LYS A 142 3.51 41.04 18.21
CA LYS A 142 2.90 41.77 19.32
C LYS A 142 3.98 42.39 20.18
#